data_AF-A0A1W1H075-F1
#
_entry.id   AF-A0A1W1H075-F1
#
_cell.length_a   1.000
_cell.length_b   1.000
_cell.length_c   1.000
_cell.angle_alpha   90.00
_cell.angle_beta   90.00
_cell.angle_gamma   90.00
#
_symmetry.space_group_name_H-M   'P 1'
#
loop_
_entity.id
_entity.type
_entity.pdbx_description
1 polymer ?
#
loop_
_entity_poly.entity_id
_entity_poly.type
_entity_poly.pdbx_seq_one_letter_code
_entity_poly.pdbx_strand_id
1 'polypeptide(L)' 'MSTLSPAAVKGIAAVMLRANAGQRVYLGGLDITEMAASFLRRHVEEVGWDVADKAFRRHGLTLVTTENNR' A
#
# COMPACT_ATOMS: atom_id res chain seq x y z
N MET A 1 -1.07 -14.06 -12.89
CA MET A 1 -0.68 -13.14 -11.80
C MET A 1 -1.69 -12.01 -11.76
N SER A 2 -2.42 -11.86 -10.65
CA SER A 2 -3.46 -10.83 -10.52
C SER A 2 -2.81 -9.51 -10.11
N THR A 3 -2.72 -8.56 -11.03
CA THR A 3 -2.35 -7.17 -10.71
C THR A 3 -3.47 -6.52 -9.89
N LEU A 4 -3.11 -5.74 -8.86
CA LEU A 4 -4.09 -4.95 -8.10
C LEU A 4 -4.87 -4.04 -9.07
N SER A 5 -6.19 -3.96 -8.88
CA SER A 5 -7.00 -3.00 -9.62
C SER A 5 -6.61 -1.57 -9.22
N PRO A 6 -6.82 -0.56 -10.09
CA PRO A 6 -6.54 0.83 -9.74
C PRO A 6 -7.28 1.31 -8.49
N ALA A 7 -8.48 0.80 -8.23
CA ALA A 7 -9.25 1.09 -7.03
C ALA A 7 -8.58 0.52 -5.77
N ALA A 8 -8.05 -0.71 -5.85
CA ALA A 8 -7.34 -1.34 -4.75
C ALA A 8 -6.04 -0.58 -4.40
N VAL A 9 -5.29 -0.14 -5.41
CA VAL A 9 -4.08 0.69 -5.20
C VAL A 9 -4.42 1.98 -4.45
N LYS A 10 -5.47 2.70 -4.88
CA LYS A 10 -5.93 3.92 -4.20
C LYS A 10 -6.40 3.65 -2.77
N GLY A 11 -7.12 2.55 -2.55
CA GLY A 11 -7.58 2.16 -1.22
C GLY A 11 -6.44 1.87 -0.25
N ILE A 12 -5.49 1.02 -0.66
CA ILE A 12 -4.28 0.71 0.12
C ILE A 12 -3.49 1.99 0.40
N ALA A 13 -3.27 2.83 -0.62
CA ALA A 13 -2.54 4.08 -0.46
C ALA A 13 -3.20 5.04 0.53
N ALA A 14 -4.52 5.20 0.47
CA ALA A 14 -5.25 6.06 1.41
C ALA A 14 -5.08 5.57 2.86
N VAL A 15 -5.11 4.26 3.09
CA VAL A 15 -4.88 3.68 4.42
C VAL A 15 -3.44 3.89 4.88
N MET A 16 -2.45 3.65 4.01
CA MET A 16 -1.03 3.83 4.35
C MET A 16 -0.68 5.30 4.62
N LEU A 17 -1.28 6.25 3.90
CA LEU A 17 -1.07 7.69 4.16
C LEU A 17 -1.56 8.10 5.55
N ARG A 18 -2.72 7.58 5.97
CA ARG A 18 -3.25 7.79 7.33
C ARG A 18 -2.35 7.14 8.37
N ALA A 19 -1.92 5.91 8.12
CA ALA A 19 -0.99 5.18 8.99
C ALA A 19 0.32 5.94 9.20
N ASN A 20 0.89 6.51 8.13
CA ASN A 20 2.11 7.33 8.19
C ASN A 20 1.93 8.62 9.02
N ALA A 21 0.71 9.15 9.09
CA ALA A 21 0.35 10.26 9.97
C ALA A 21 0.07 9.82 11.43
N GLY A 22 0.34 8.56 11.78
CA GLY A 22 0.05 7.99 13.09
C GLY A 22 -1.42 7.64 13.33
N GLN A 23 -2.26 7.63 12.28
CA GLN A 23 -3.69 7.38 12.37
C GLN A 23 -4.03 5.95 11.93
N ARG A 24 -4.73 5.19 12.78
CA ARG A 24 -5.30 3.88 12.41
C ARG A 24 -6.61 4.07 11.66
N VAL A 25 -6.87 3.24 10.65
CA VAL A 25 -8.08 3.28 9.83
C VAL A 25 -8.98 2.10 10.16
N TYR A 26 -10.28 2.38 10.37
CA TYR A 26 -11.27 1.37 10.73
C TYR A 26 -12.38 1.27 9.69
N LEU A 27 -12.84 0.05 9.43
CA LEU A 27 -14.00 -0.25 8.61
C LEU A 27 -14.92 -1.19 9.39
N GLY A 28 -16.10 -0.69 9.82
CA GLY A 28 -17.04 -1.50 10.61
C GLY A 28 -16.46 -1.97 11.95
N GLY A 29 -15.57 -1.19 12.56
CA GLY A 29 -14.88 -1.55 13.81
C GLY A 29 -13.63 -2.43 13.62
N LEU A 30 -13.40 -2.96 12.42
CA LEU A 30 -12.17 -3.68 12.09
C LEU A 30 -11.06 -2.69 11.74
N ASP A 31 -9.90 -2.81 12.38
CA ASP A 31 -8.70 -2.07 11.97
C ASP A 31 -8.17 -2.65 10.66
N ILE A 32 -8.23 -1.85 9.59
CA ILE A 32 -7.77 -2.25 8.26
C ILE A 32 -6.34 -1.80 7.97
N THR A 33 -5.67 -1.13 8.91
CA THR A 33 -4.31 -0.62 8.75
C THR A 33 -3.32 -1.76 8.54
N GLU A 34 -3.34 -2.74 9.45
CA GLU A 34 -2.46 -3.92 9.38
C GLU A 34 -2.80 -4.82 8.19
N MET A 35 -4.10 -4.91 7.86
CA MET A 35 -4.57 -5.65 6.69
C MET A 35 -4.05 -5.03 5.40
N ALA A 36 -4.17 -3.70 5.23
CA ALA A 36 -3.67 -2.99 4.06
C ALA A 36 -2.14 -3.10 3.93
N ALA A 37 -1.40 -3.02 5.05
CA ALA A 37 0.04 -3.25 5.05
C ALA A 37 0.39 -4.69 4.61
N SER A 38 -0.33 -5.69 5.11
CA SER A 38 -0.14 -7.09 4.74
C SER A 38 -0.44 -7.34 3.26
N PHE A 39 -1.51 -6.75 2.73
CA PHE A 39 -1.84 -6.81 1.30
C PHE A 39 -0.77 -6.17 0.44
N LEU A 40 -0.26 -5.00 0.84
CA LEU A 40 0.83 -4.32 0.13
C LEU A 40 2.08 -5.19 0.12
N ARG A 41 2.49 -5.74 1.27
CA ARG A 41 3.66 -6.61 1.38
C ARG A 41 3.53 -7.83 0.49
N ARG A 42 2.41 -8.55 0.57
CA ARG A 42 2.14 -9.72 -0.26
C ARG A 42 2.15 -9.37 -1.75
N HIS A 43 1.56 -8.23 -2.14
CA HIS A 43 1.59 -7.80 -3.53
C HIS A 43 3.03 -7.55 -4.02
N VAL A 44 3.86 -6.87 -3.22
CA VAL A 44 5.28 -6.65 -3.52
C VAL A 44 6.04 -7.96 -3.63
N GLU A 45 5.80 -8.93 -2.74
CA GLU A 45 6.37 -10.27 -2.79
C GLU A 45 5.97 -11.02 -4.08
N GLU A 46 4.72 -10.86 -4.53
CA GLU A 46 4.18 -11.53 -5.72
C GLU A 46 4.67 -10.95 -7.05
N VAL A 47 4.76 -9.62 -7.17
CA VAL A 47 5.07 -8.95 -8.46
C VAL A 47 6.45 -8.30 -8.51
N GLY A 48 7.16 -8.24 -7.39
CA GLY A 48 8.43 -7.54 -7.24
C GLY A 48 8.26 -6.03 -6.97
N TRP A 49 9.25 -5.46 -6.28
CA TRP A 49 9.26 -4.06 -5.86
C TRP A 49 9.07 -3.07 -7.02
N ASP A 50 9.83 -3.21 -8.10
CA ASP A 50 9.81 -2.26 -9.22
C ASP A 50 8.44 -2.21 -9.92
N VAL A 51 7.78 -3.36 -10.04
CA VAL A 51 6.46 -3.45 -10.66
C VAL A 51 5.41 -2.82 -9.75
N ALA A 52 5.47 -3.11 -8.45
CA ALA A 52 4.59 -2.50 -7.47
C ALA A 52 4.78 -0.98 -7.40
N ASP A 53 6.01 -0.49 -7.28
CA ASP A 53 6.31 0.94 -7.23
C ASP A 53 5.83 1.67 -8.51
N LYS A 54 6.04 1.07 -9.68
CA LYS A 54 5.52 1.63 -10.94
C LYS A 54 3.98 1.73 -10.96
N ALA A 55 3.28 0.78 -10.35
CA ALA A 55 1.81 0.83 -10.24
C ALA A 55 1.36 1.98 -9.33
N PHE A 56 2.04 2.20 -8.20
CA PHE A 56 1.74 3.32 -7.30
C PHE A 56 2.14 4.67 -7.91
N ARG A 57 3.27 4.78 -8.61
CA ARG A 57 3.71 6.01 -9.29
C ARG A 57 2.76 6.50 -10.36
N ARG A 58 2.08 5.59 -11.09
CA ARG A 58 1.00 5.95 -12.03
C ARG A 58 -0.16 6.70 -11.36
N HIS A 59 -0.24 6.65 -10.04
CA HIS A 59 -1.23 7.34 -9.23
C HIS A 59 -0.63 8.46 -8.37
N GLY A 60 0.60 8.91 -8.66
CA GLY A 60 1.26 10.00 -7.94
C GLY A 60 1.76 9.61 -6.55
N LEU A 61 1.96 8.32 -6.30
CA LEU A 61 2.40 7.77 -5.01
C LEU A 61 3.74 7.08 -5.17
N THR A 62 4.58 7.14 -4.15
CA THR A 62 5.87 6.43 -4.12
C THR A 62 5.84 5.42 -2.99
N LEU A 63 6.20 4.17 -3.29
CA LEU A 63 6.45 3.20 -2.23
C LEU A 63 7.83 3.51 -1.62
N VAL A 64 7.87 3.61 -0.30
CA VAL A 64 9.10 3.88 0.45
C VAL A 64 9.27 2.79 1.49
N THR A 65 10.45 2.17 1.52
CA THR A 65 10.88 1.32 2.64
C THR A 65 11.79 2.12 3.57
N THR A 66 11.98 1.62 4.79
CA THR A 66 13.02 2.10 5.70
C THR A 66 14.43 1.98 5.11
N GLU A 67 14.65 1.06 4.17
CA GLU A 67 15.93 0.84 3.50
C GLU A 67 16.20 1.89 2.41
N ASN A 68 15.14 2.38 1.73
CA ASN A 68 15.22 3.34 0.63
C ASN A 68 14.91 4.79 1.04
N ASN A 69 14.60 5.05 2.31
CA ASN A 69 14.30 6.38 2.85
C ASN A 69 15.50 7.00 3.59
N ARG A 70 16.73 6.71 3.13
CA ARG A 70 17.99 7.25 3.64
C ARG A 70 18.59 8.29 2.69
#